data_AF-A0A0F8YCD0-F1
#
_entry.id   AF-A0A0F8YCD0-F1
#
_cell.length_a   1.000
_cell.length_b   1.000
_cell.length_c   1.000
_cell.angle_alpha   90.00
_cell.angle_beta   90.00
_cell.angle_gamma   90.00
#
_symmetry.space_group_name_H-M   'P 1'
#
loop_
_entity.id
_entity.type
_entity.pdbx_description
1 polymer ?
#
loop_
_entity_poly.entity_id
_entity_poly.type
_entity_poly.pdbx_seq_one_letter_code
_entity_poly.pdbx_strand_id
1 'polypeptide(L)' 'MATQVVFRDRVRELRRVPASELLANPRNWRRHPGAQVAALRGVLAEIGFADAMIARETPEGLELIDGHLR' A
#
# COMPACT_ATOMS: atom_id res chain seq x y z
N MET A 1 -29.39 -21.75 10.20
CA MET A 1 -28.86 -21.53 8.84
C MET A 1 -28.06 -20.24 8.87
N ALA A 2 -26.78 -20.25 8.49
CA ALA A 2 -25.95 -19.04 8.52
C ALA A 2 -26.40 -18.09 7.40
N THR A 3 -26.68 -16.83 7.74
CA THR A 3 -27.01 -15.78 6.78
C THR A 3 -25.86 -15.62 5.80
N GLN A 4 -26.14 -15.73 4.50
CA GLN A 4 -25.14 -15.51 3.46
C GLN A 4 -24.76 -14.02 3.46
N VAL A 5 -23.56 -13.71 3.95
CA VAL A 5 -23.05 -12.33 3.94
C VAL A 5 -22.67 -11.99 2.50
N VAL A 6 -23.44 -11.11 1.86
CA VAL A 6 -23.09 -10.52 0.56
C VAL A 6 -22.10 -9.39 0.83
N PHE A 7 -20.80 -9.66 0.67
CA PHE A 7 -19.77 -8.63 0.76
C PHE A 7 -19.57 -7.95 -0.60
N ARG A 8 -19.19 -6.67 -0.58
CA ARG A 8 -18.81 -5.94 -1.79
C ARG A 8 -17.31 -6.12 -2.01
N ASP A 9 -16.95 -6.82 -3.08
CA ASP A 9 -15.57 -6.79 -3.59
C ASP A 9 -15.26 -5.40 -4.16
N ARG A 10 -14.11 -4.86 -3.75
CA ARG A 10 -13.62 -3.54 -4.18
C ARG A 10 -12.22 -3.61 -4.80
N VAL A 11 -11.65 -4.81 -4.92
CA VAL A 11 -10.36 -4.99 -5.60
C VAL A 11 -10.60 -4.85 -7.09
N ARG A 12 -9.85 -3.96 -7.75
CA ARG A 12 -9.99 -3.72 -9.19
C ARG A 12 -8.98 -4.52 -10.00
N GLU A 13 -7.71 -4.45 -9.63
CA GLU A 13 -6.61 -5.06 -10.38
C GLU A 13 -5.32 -5.13 -9.54
N LEU A 14 -4.33 -5.85 -10.06
CA LEU A 14 -2.94 -5.80 -9.62
C LEU A 14 -2.09 -5.24 -10.77
N ARG A 15 -1.38 -4.14 -10.54
CA ARG A 15 -0.52 -3.50 -11.56
C ARG A 15 0.83 -3.06 -11.00
N ARG A 16 1.84 -3.02 -11.87
CA ARG A 16 3.13 -2.36 -11.60
C ARG A 16 3.04 -0.90 -12.03
N VAL A 17 3.53 0.01 -11.20
CA VAL A 17 3.60 1.45 -11.48
C VAL A 17 4.94 2.00 -10.99
N PRO A 18 5.49 3.06 -11.62
CA PRO A 18 6.59 3.82 -11.06
C PRO A 18 6.21 4.40 -9.68
N ALA A 19 7.08 4.26 -8.69
CA ALA A 19 6.82 4.80 -7.34
C ALA A 19 6.62 6.34 -7.35
N SER A 20 7.23 7.04 -8.31
CA SER A 20 7.10 8.49 -8.50
C SER A 20 5.70 8.93 -8.94
N GLU A 21 4.85 8.02 -9.41
CA GLU A 21 3.47 8.32 -9.82
C GLU A 21 2.47 8.15 -8.67
N LEU A 22 2.92 7.67 -7.50
CA LEU A 22 2.07 7.51 -6.34
C LEU A 22 1.91 8.84 -5.59
N LEU A 23 0.66 9.21 -5.35
CA LEU A 23 0.30 10.34 -4.50
C LEU A 23 0.34 9.91 -3.02
N ALA A 24 0.97 10.74 -2.19
CA ALA A 24 0.91 10.57 -0.75
C ALA A 24 -0.52 10.84 -0.24
N ASN A 25 -1.02 9.98 0.63
CA ASN A 25 -2.33 10.20 1.25
C ASN A 25 -2.23 11.28 2.34
N PRO A 26 -2.94 12.41 2.22
CA PRO A 26 -2.88 13.50 3.19
C PRO A 26 -3.42 13.10 4.57
N ARG A 27 -4.14 11.98 4.67
CA ARG A 27 -4.66 11.42 5.93
C ARG A 27 -3.73 10.35 6.53
N ASN A 28 -2.56 10.10 5.96
CA ASN A 28 -1.58 9.22 6.56
C ASN A 28 -0.93 9.90 7.79
N TRP A 29 -1.30 9.45 8.98
CA TRP A 29 -0.77 9.93 10.24
C TRP A 29 0.42 9.11 10.76
N ARG A 30 0.76 7.99 10.09
CA ARG A 30 1.87 7.12 10.55
C ARG A 30 3.20 7.82 10.41
N ARG A 31 3.97 7.78 11.49
CA ARG A 31 5.39 8.11 11.50
C ARG A 31 6.17 6.81 11.69
N HIS A 32 7.29 6.68 11.01
CA HIS A 32 8.12 5.48 11.03
C HIS A 32 9.41 5.75 11.82
N PRO A 33 9.62 5.11 12.99
CA PRO A 33 10.87 5.23 13.73
C PRO A 33 12.08 4.73 12.93
N GLY A 34 13.27 5.27 13.20
CA GLY A 34 14.49 4.92 12.45
C GLY A 34 14.81 3.42 12.43
N ALA A 35 14.60 2.71 13.56
CA ALA A 35 14.77 1.26 13.62
C ALA A 35 13.80 0.51 12.69
N GLN A 36 12.55 0.98 12.57
CA GLN A 36 11.56 0.39 11.65
C GLN A 36 11.97 0.59 10.19
N VAL A 37 12.44 1.80 9.84
CA VAL A 37 12.95 2.12 8.50
C VAL A 37 14.14 1.23 8.16
N ALA A 38 15.09 1.10 9.08
CA ALA A 38 16.28 0.27 8.89
C ALA A 38 15.95 -1.20 8.69
N ALA A 39 15.03 -1.75 9.51
CA ALA A 39 14.58 -3.13 9.37
C ALA A 39 13.94 -3.38 8.01
N LEU A 40 13.04 -2.50 7.54
CA LEU A 40 12.40 -2.69 6.24
C LEU A 40 13.39 -2.57 5.08
N ARG A 41 14.34 -1.63 5.14
CA ARG A 41 15.41 -1.53 4.14
C ARG A 41 16.24 -2.81 4.06
N GLY A 42 16.52 -3.44 5.20
CA GLY A 42 17.19 -4.74 5.25
C GLY A 42 16.41 -5.82 4.49
N VAL A 43 15.12 -5.95 4.77
CA VAL A 43 14.24 -6.92 4.08
C VAL A 43 14.18 -6.66 2.58
N LEU A 44 13.99 -5.40 2.16
CA LEU A 44 13.95 -5.04 0.75
C LEU A 44 15.28 -5.33 0.03
N ALA A 45 16.42 -5.19 0.72
CA ALA A 45 17.72 -5.52 0.16
C ALA A 45 17.96 -7.03 0.04
N GLU A 46 17.44 -7.83 0.96
CA GLU A 46 17.65 -9.29 1.00
C GLU A 46 16.72 -10.04 0.05
N ILE A 47 15.42 -9.73 0.06
CA ILE A 47 14.40 -10.50 -0.67
C ILE A 47 13.54 -9.65 -1.62
N GLY A 48 13.67 -8.32 -1.58
CA GLY A 48 12.88 -7.41 -2.41
C GLY A 48 11.43 -7.21 -1.94
N PHE A 49 10.59 -6.74 -2.85
CA PHE A 49 9.16 -6.52 -2.62
C PHE A 49 8.41 -7.87 -2.62
N ALA A 50 7.93 -8.30 -1.46
CA ALA A 50 7.23 -9.58 -1.30
C ALA A 50 5.69 -9.49 -1.27
N ASP A 51 5.12 -8.28 -1.26
CA ASP A 51 3.66 -8.05 -1.18
C ASP A 51 3.23 -6.76 -1.89
N ALA A 52 1.99 -6.72 -2.38
CA ALA A 52 1.42 -5.57 -3.07
C ALA A 52 1.09 -4.43 -2.10
N MET A 53 1.19 -3.19 -2.57
CA MET A 53 0.67 -2.02 -1.85
C MET A 53 -0.80 -1.81 -2.17
N ILE A 54 -1.52 -1.16 -1.26
CA ILE A 54 -2.93 -0.80 -1.46
C ILE A 54 -2.99 0.66 -1.86
N ALA A 55 -3.59 0.95 -3.01
CA ALA A 55 -3.82 2.30 -3.48
C ALA A 55 -5.26 2.44 -4.00
N ARG A 56 -5.73 3.69 -4.12
CA ARG A 56 -7.00 4.02 -4.77
C ARG A 56 -6.80 5.03 -5.88
N GLU A 57 -7.62 4.93 -6.91
CA GLU A 57 -7.71 5.95 -7.94
C GLU A 57 -8.49 7.16 -7.40
N THR A 58 -7.96 8.35 -7.66
CA THR A 58 -8.63 9.64 -7.47
C THR A 58 -8.60 10.43 -8.79
N PRO A 59 -9.36 11.52 -8.92
CA PRO A 59 -9.26 12.39 -10.09
C PRO A 59 -7.86 12.95 -10.35
N GLU A 60 -7.03 13.05 -9.31
CA GLU A 60 -5.66 13.59 -9.34
C GLU A 60 -4.59 12.53 -9.63
N GLY A 61 -4.87 11.24 -9.38
CA GLY A 61 -3.92 10.15 -9.61
C GLY A 61 -4.11 8.95 -8.68
N LEU A 62 -3.07 8.12 -8.57
CA LEU A 62 -3.09 6.92 -7.73
C LEU A 62 -2.59 7.24 -6.32
N GLU A 63 -3.49 7.28 -5.34
CA GLU A 63 -3.16 7.61 -3.95
C GLU A 63 -2.90 6.37 -3.09
N LEU A 64 -1.75 6.34 -2.41
CA LEU A 64 -1.34 5.22 -1.56
C LEU A 64 -2.16 5.15 -0.27
N ILE A 65 -2.80 4.01 0.01
CA ILE A 65 -3.56 3.77 1.25
C ILE A 65 -2.72 3.00 2.26
N ASP A 66 -1.98 1.99 1.81
CA ASP A 66 -1.11 1.18 2.64
C ASP A 66 0.16 0.76 1.91
N GLY A 67 1.25 0.61 2.67
CA GLY A 67 2.59 0.36 2.14
C GLY A 67 3.55 1.55 2.24
N HIS A 68 3.17 2.64 2.92
CA HIS A 68 3.92 3.91 2.98
C HIS A 68 5.40 3.87 3.36
N LEU A 69 5.88 2.79 4.02
CA LEU A 69 7.30 2.65 4.37
C LEU A 69 8.10 1.86 3.34
N ARG A 70 7.43 1.07 2.49
CA ARG A 70 8.06 0.18 1.49
C ARG A 70 8.56 1.00 0.31
#